data_AF-A0A2W4NAE0-F1
#
_entry.id   AF-A0A2W4NAE0-F1
#
_cell.length_a   1.000
_cell.length_b   1.000
_cell.length_c   1.000
_cell.angle_alpha   90.00
_cell.angle_beta   90.00
_cell.angle_gamma   90.00
#
_symmetry.space_group_name_H-M   'P 1'
#
loop_
_entity.id
_entity.type
_entity.pdbx_description
1 polymer ?
#
loop_
_entity_poly.entity_id
_entity_poly.type
_entity_poly.pdbx_seq_one_letter_code
_entity_poly.pdbx_strand_id
1 'polypeptide(L)'
;MRALAPALAAILATIRVAAADPLDGHDCFSSDNDRRIAGCTELIERSGLSGQLLGSAYAMRALAYSLKGLYDTAIQDYNEAIRLIPDFAVALNNRAWAYFKSGRPQAGLPDVERSLELQPTSPHAYDTRAHIRQVLGNPSGALSDYDAAMRFGGERMIQLYQCGLSALGHYAGPVDGVYTVALRQALEACVKDKACDPLPPDEECRAATS
;
A
#
# COMPACT_ATOMS: atom_id res chain seq x y z
N MET A 1 31.33 68.72 37.58
CA MET A 1 30.32 68.15 36.66
C MET A 1 31.01 67.11 35.78
N ARG A 2 30.84 65.81 36.08
CA ARG A 2 31.41 64.70 35.29
C ARG A 2 30.31 64.16 34.37
N ALA A 3 30.51 64.21 33.06
CA ALA A 3 29.60 63.64 32.07
C ALA A 3 29.89 62.13 31.92
N LEU A 4 28.86 61.30 32.11
CA LEU A 4 28.86 59.88 31.78
C LEU A 4 28.37 59.73 30.33
N ALA A 5 29.20 59.18 29.46
CA ALA A 5 28.78 58.73 28.12
C ALA A 5 28.28 57.28 28.21
N PRO A 6 27.14 56.91 27.59
CA PRO A 6 26.71 55.53 27.56
C PRO A 6 27.41 54.77 26.42
N ALA A 7 27.99 53.61 26.75
CA ALA A 7 28.50 52.67 25.77
C ALA A 7 27.32 51.92 25.12
N LEU A 8 27.14 52.09 23.81
CA LEU A 8 26.22 51.27 23.01
C LEU A 8 26.84 49.88 22.81
N ALA A 9 26.28 48.86 23.46
CA ALA A 9 26.56 47.47 23.13
C ALA A 9 25.64 47.05 21.96
N ALA A 10 26.20 46.82 20.78
CA ALA A 10 25.47 46.27 19.64
C ALA A 10 25.25 44.77 19.85
N ILE A 11 24.00 44.38 20.11
CA ILE A 11 23.58 42.97 20.16
C ILE A 11 23.41 42.51 18.71
N LEU A 12 24.36 41.74 18.19
CA LEU A 12 24.17 41.00 16.93
C LEU A 12 23.18 39.87 17.18
N ALA A 13 21.93 40.08 16.76
CA ALA A 13 20.94 39.02 16.68
C ALA A 13 21.35 38.04 15.58
N THR A 14 21.72 36.82 15.96
CA THR A 14 21.92 35.73 15.00
C THR A 14 20.55 35.29 14.51
N ILE A 15 20.23 35.61 13.26
CA ILE A 15 19.05 35.07 12.58
C ILE A 15 19.31 33.58 12.39
N ARG A 16 18.64 32.75 13.19
CA ARG A 16 18.47 31.33 12.87
C ARG A 16 17.54 31.23 11.68
N VAL A 17 18.09 30.97 10.50
CA VAL A 17 17.29 30.43 9.39
C VAL A 17 16.81 29.06 9.86
N ALA A 18 15.50 28.90 10.03
CA ALA A 18 14.92 27.57 10.18
C ALA A 18 15.28 26.79 8.92
N ALA A 19 15.94 25.63 9.08
CA ALA A 19 16.10 24.71 7.96
C ALA A 19 14.69 24.40 7.45
N ALA A 20 14.43 24.64 6.17
CA ALA A 20 13.21 24.15 5.53
C ALA A 20 13.09 22.66 5.87
N ASP A 21 11.89 22.22 6.23
CA ASP A 21 11.65 20.80 6.48
C ASP A 21 12.08 20.06 5.20
N PRO A 22 13.01 19.09 5.24
CA PRO A 22 13.47 18.39 4.04
C PRO A 22 12.34 17.62 3.32
N LEU A 23 11.10 17.69 3.83
CA LEU A 23 9.88 17.13 3.26
C LEU A 23 8.94 18.20 2.67
N ASP A 24 9.18 19.50 2.90
CA ASP A 24 8.31 20.58 2.43
C ASP A 24 8.53 20.80 0.93
N GLY A 25 7.60 20.31 0.11
CA GLY A 25 7.61 20.49 -1.35
C GLY A 25 8.11 19.30 -2.18
N HIS A 26 8.36 18.13 -1.60
CA HIS A 26 8.67 16.93 -2.39
C HIS A 26 7.41 16.19 -2.82
N ASP A 27 7.20 16.13 -4.13
CA ASP A 27 6.10 15.39 -4.77
C ASP A 27 6.10 13.87 -4.47
N CYS A 28 7.11 13.33 -3.76
CA CYS A 28 7.20 11.91 -3.38
C CYS A 28 6.00 11.41 -2.55
N PHE A 29 5.28 12.30 -1.87
CA PHE A 29 4.06 11.96 -1.12
C PHE A 29 2.76 12.36 -1.85
N SER A 30 2.87 12.78 -3.11
CA SER A 30 1.72 13.19 -3.92
C SER A 30 0.74 12.03 -4.15
N SER A 31 -0.55 12.35 -4.28
CA SER A 31 -1.58 11.41 -4.72
C SER A 31 -1.52 11.11 -6.22
N ASP A 32 -0.92 12.01 -7.01
CA ASP A 32 -0.66 11.80 -8.43
C ASP A 32 0.57 10.90 -8.62
N ASN A 33 0.40 9.78 -9.35
CA ASN A 33 1.46 8.78 -9.48
C ASN A 33 2.68 9.28 -10.27
N ASP A 34 2.49 10.17 -11.26
CA ASP A 34 3.61 10.68 -12.06
C ASP A 34 4.43 11.69 -11.26
N ARG A 35 3.76 12.57 -10.52
CA ARG A 35 4.42 13.45 -9.54
C ARG A 35 5.11 12.63 -8.46
N ARG A 36 4.45 11.59 -7.92
CA ARG A 36 5.05 10.68 -6.94
C ARG A 36 6.35 10.07 -7.44
N ILE A 37 6.35 9.55 -8.67
CA ILE A 37 7.54 8.96 -9.29
C ILE A 37 8.66 9.98 -9.42
N ALA A 38 8.36 11.16 -9.95
CA ALA A 38 9.35 12.22 -10.13
C ALA A 38 9.94 12.68 -8.79
N GLY A 39 9.08 13.01 -7.82
CA GLY A 39 9.51 13.50 -6.50
C GLY A 39 10.28 12.46 -5.70
N CYS A 40 9.89 11.18 -5.74
CA CYS A 40 10.67 10.14 -5.06
C CYS A 40 12.01 9.87 -5.77
N THR A 41 12.07 10.01 -7.09
CA THR A 41 13.34 9.86 -7.83
C THR A 41 14.32 10.95 -7.45
N GLU A 42 13.87 12.21 -7.42
CA GLU A 42 14.70 13.32 -6.95
C GLU A 42 15.18 13.09 -5.52
N LEU A 43 14.30 12.60 -4.63
CA LEU A 43 14.66 12.32 -3.25
C LEU A 43 15.71 11.20 -3.16
N ILE A 44 15.55 10.10 -3.91
CA ILE A 44 16.48 8.97 -3.93
C ILE A 44 17.89 9.38 -4.42
N GLU A 45 17.97 10.31 -5.37
CA GLU A 45 19.24 10.78 -5.94
C GLU A 45 19.99 11.76 -5.02
N ARG A 46 19.35 12.24 -3.94
CA ARG A 46 19.99 13.15 -2.97
C ARG A 46 20.92 12.39 -2.03
N SER A 47 22.08 13.01 -1.77
CA SER A 47 23.04 12.51 -0.79
C SER A 47 22.63 12.87 0.64
N GLY A 48 23.02 12.03 1.61
CA GLY A 48 22.90 12.34 3.04
C GLY A 48 21.54 12.03 3.68
N LEU A 49 20.65 11.33 2.99
CA LEU A 49 19.38 10.89 3.58
C LEU A 49 19.57 9.74 4.57
N SER A 50 18.71 9.69 5.58
CA SER A 50 18.64 8.53 6.47
C SER A 50 18.14 7.30 5.71
N GLY A 51 18.57 6.11 6.14
CA GLY A 51 18.08 4.84 5.56
C GLY A 51 16.56 4.72 5.64
N GLN A 52 15.95 5.23 6.72
CA GLN A 52 14.50 5.26 6.89
C GLN A 52 13.80 6.13 5.84
N LEU A 53 14.31 7.35 5.60
CA LEU A 53 13.69 8.24 4.61
C LEU A 53 13.90 7.71 3.20
N LEU A 54 15.10 7.21 2.90
CA LEU A 54 15.41 6.62 1.60
C LEU A 54 14.56 5.37 1.33
N GLY A 55 14.39 4.50 2.33
CA GLY A 55 13.55 3.30 2.23
C GLY A 55 12.07 3.64 1.99
N SER A 56 11.55 4.67 2.68
CA SER A 56 10.20 5.19 2.42
C SER A 56 10.05 5.75 1.01
N ALA A 57 11.04 6.50 0.50
CA ALA A 57 11.02 7.04 -0.85
C ALA A 57 10.96 5.94 -1.92
N TYR A 58 11.78 4.89 -1.76
CA TYR A 58 11.70 3.69 -2.61
C TYR A 58 10.33 3.03 -2.54
N ALA A 59 9.78 2.80 -1.34
CA ALA A 59 8.47 2.17 -1.18
C ALA A 59 7.33 2.98 -1.84
N MET A 60 7.40 4.31 -1.77
CA MET A 60 6.40 5.18 -2.39
C MET A 60 6.51 5.23 -3.91
N ARG A 61 7.73 5.24 -4.45
CA ARG A 61 7.95 5.13 -5.89
C ARG A 61 7.49 3.77 -6.42
N ALA A 62 7.81 2.69 -5.71
CA ALA A 62 7.34 1.34 -6.00
C ALA A 62 5.81 1.24 -6.01
N LEU A 63 5.13 1.91 -5.08
CA LEU A 63 3.68 1.96 -5.03
C LEU A 63 3.10 2.63 -6.29
N ALA A 64 3.65 3.78 -6.71
CA ALA A 64 3.20 4.41 -7.94
C ALA A 64 3.45 3.54 -9.18
N TYR A 65 4.61 2.87 -9.27
CA TYR A 65 4.86 1.91 -10.35
C TYR A 65 3.87 0.74 -10.33
N SER A 66 3.56 0.19 -9.16
CA SER A 66 2.57 -0.90 -9.01
C SER A 66 1.18 -0.47 -9.45
N LEU A 67 0.73 0.73 -9.08
CA LEU A 67 -0.56 1.28 -9.48
C LEU A 67 -0.64 1.55 -10.99
N LYS A 68 0.51 1.80 -11.65
CA LYS A 68 0.62 1.90 -13.11
C LYS A 68 0.83 0.54 -13.82
N GLY A 69 0.81 -0.57 -13.08
CA GLY A 69 1.01 -1.92 -13.63
C GLY A 69 2.48 -2.26 -13.95
N LEU A 70 3.44 -1.42 -13.56
CA LEU A 70 4.87 -1.61 -13.79
C LEU A 70 5.50 -2.45 -12.68
N TYR A 71 5.04 -3.70 -12.55
CA TYR A 71 5.32 -4.55 -11.38
C TYR A 71 6.80 -4.91 -11.22
N ASP A 72 7.54 -5.19 -12.30
CA ASP A 72 8.97 -5.52 -12.19
C ASP A 72 9.78 -4.33 -11.66
N THR A 73 9.52 -3.12 -12.16
CA THR A 73 10.13 -1.89 -11.67
C THR A 73 9.75 -1.63 -10.21
N ALA A 74 8.49 -1.85 -9.85
CA ALA A 74 8.05 -1.71 -8.47
C ALA A 74 8.75 -2.70 -7.52
N ILE A 75 8.94 -3.95 -7.94
CA ILE A 75 9.64 -4.97 -7.14
C ILE A 75 11.08 -4.57 -6.87
N GLN A 76 11.79 -3.97 -7.85
CA GLN A 76 13.15 -3.47 -7.65
C GLN A 76 13.20 -2.40 -6.56
N ASP A 77 12.29 -1.42 -6.60
CA ASP A 77 12.23 -0.37 -5.58
C ASP A 77 11.78 -0.94 -4.22
N TYR A 78 10.83 -1.88 -4.18
CA TYR A 78 10.47 -2.56 -2.93
C TYR A 78 11.63 -3.36 -2.33
N ASN A 79 12.50 -3.96 -3.16
CA ASN A 79 13.69 -4.63 -2.67
C ASN A 79 14.62 -3.65 -1.94
N GLU A 80 14.85 -2.46 -2.48
CA GLU A 80 15.65 -1.43 -1.81
C GLU A 80 14.96 -0.91 -0.53
N ALA A 81 13.65 -0.69 -0.57
CA ALA A 81 12.88 -0.29 0.61
C ALA A 81 13.02 -1.29 1.75
N ILE A 82 12.86 -2.58 1.47
CA ILE A 82 12.96 -3.66 2.45
C ILE A 82 14.40 -3.90 2.90
N ARG A 83 15.39 -3.70 2.02
CA ARG A 83 16.82 -3.74 2.39
C ARG A 83 17.16 -2.66 3.42
N LEU A 84 16.59 -1.48 3.28
CA LEU A 84 16.80 -0.34 4.18
C LEU A 84 15.92 -0.42 5.45
N ILE A 85 14.72 -0.99 5.33
CA ILE A 85 13.74 -1.12 6.41
C ILE A 85 13.17 -2.56 6.38
N PRO A 86 13.86 -3.54 7.00
CA PRO A 86 13.47 -4.95 6.91
C PRO A 86 12.06 -5.27 7.44
N ASP A 87 11.60 -4.52 8.43
CA ASP A 87 10.28 -4.70 9.06
C ASP A 87 9.21 -3.74 8.49
N PHE A 88 9.38 -3.30 7.24
CA PHE A 88 8.39 -2.44 6.58
C PHE A 88 7.20 -3.26 6.07
N ALA A 89 6.30 -3.61 6.99
CA ALA A 89 5.13 -4.47 6.73
C ALA A 89 4.35 -4.08 5.46
N VAL A 90 4.08 -2.78 5.26
CA VAL A 90 3.36 -2.28 4.08
C VAL A 90 4.16 -2.53 2.78
N ALA A 91 5.47 -2.32 2.77
CA ALA A 91 6.30 -2.59 1.59
C ALA A 91 6.39 -4.09 1.28
N LEU A 92 6.44 -4.94 2.32
CA LEU A 92 6.38 -6.40 2.18
C LEU A 92 5.06 -6.83 1.53
N ASN A 93 3.92 -6.39 2.07
CA ASN A 93 2.61 -6.66 1.48
C ASN A 93 2.54 -6.21 0.01
N ASN A 94 2.96 -4.99 -0.28
CA ASN A 94 2.84 -4.45 -1.63
C ASN A 94 3.79 -5.13 -2.62
N ARG A 95 4.98 -5.59 -2.17
CA ARG A 95 5.85 -6.43 -3.00
C ARG A 95 5.22 -7.79 -3.27
N ALA A 96 4.58 -8.40 -2.27
CA ALA A 96 3.82 -9.64 -2.45
C ALA A 96 2.70 -9.48 -3.49
N TRP A 97 1.96 -8.37 -3.42
CA TRP A 97 0.94 -8.03 -4.40
C TRP A 97 1.53 -7.84 -5.81
N ALA A 98 2.64 -7.11 -5.95
CA ALA A 98 3.33 -6.95 -7.24
C ALA A 98 3.81 -8.30 -7.80
N TYR A 99 4.33 -9.21 -6.96
CA TYR A 99 4.65 -10.57 -7.37
C TYR A 99 3.42 -11.35 -7.84
N PHE A 100 2.31 -11.27 -7.11
CA PHE A 100 1.05 -11.89 -7.51
C PHE A 100 0.56 -11.37 -8.88
N LYS A 101 0.47 -10.05 -9.06
CA LYS A 101 -0.02 -9.44 -10.31
C LYS A 101 0.91 -9.65 -11.51
N SER A 102 2.19 -9.93 -11.26
CA SER A 102 3.16 -10.32 -12.29
C SER A 102 3.27 -11.84 -12.49
N GLY A 103 2.34 -12.63 -11.97
CA GLY A 103 2.27 -14.08 -12.20
C GLY A 103 3.28 -14.92 -11.41
N ARG A 104 3.84 -14.37 -10.32
CA ARG A 104 4.84 -15.02 -9.46
C ARG A 104 4.34 -15.19 -8.01
N PRO A 105 3.16 -15.81 -7.77
CA PRO A 105 2.55 -15.87 -6.45
C PRO A 105 3.43 -16.58 -5.39
N GLN A 106 4.22 -17.59 -5.79
CA GLN A 106 5.13 -18.28 -4.88
C GLN A 106 6.19 -17.34 -4.29
N ALA A 107 6.65 -16.34 -5.05
CA ALA A 107 7.66 -15.39 -4.59
C ALA A 107 7.10 -14.38 -3.58
N GLY A 108 5.81 -14.04 -3.69
CA GLY A 108 5.15 -13.09 -2.78
C GLY A 108 4.64 -13.68 -1.47
N LEU A 109 4.42 -15.00 -1.39
CA LEU A 109 3.91 -15.66 -0.19
C LEU A 109 4.72 -15.35 1.10
N PRO A 110 6.06 -15.50 1.14
CA PRO A 110 6.82 -15.22 2.36
C PRO A 110 6.73 -13.75 2.79
N ASP A 111 6.62 -12.82 1.84
CA ASP A 111 6.52 -11.39 2.13
C ASP A 111 5.18 -11.05 2.81
N VAL A 112 4.07 -11.56 2.28
CA VAL A 112 2.75 -11.30 2.89
C VAL A 112 2.60 -12.01 4.24
N GLU A 113 3.23 -13.18 4.41
CA GLU A 113 3.29 -13.85 5.72
C GLU A 113 4.07 -13.01 6.73
N ARG A 114 5.26 -12.51 6.37
CA ARG A 114 6.03 -11.60 7.23
C ARG A 114 5.27 -10.30 7.51
N SER A 115 4.57 -9.74 6.53
CA SER A 115 3.72 -8.57 6.74
C SER A 115 2.64 -8.83 7.80
N LEU A 116 2.02 -10.01 7.80
CA LEU A 116 0.98 -10.38 8.77
C LEU A 116 1.55 -10.72 10.16
N GLU A 117 2.80 -11.19 10.26
CA GLU A 117 3.50 -11.29 11.55
C GLU A 117 3.69 -9.91 12.19
N LEU A 118 4.07 -8.91 11.39
CA LEU A 118 4.31 -7.54 11.83
C LEU A 118 3.00 -6.78 12.09
N GLN A 119 1.98 -7.03 11.27
CA GLN A 119 0.68 -6.36 11.32
C GLN A 119 -0.46 -7.39 11.18
N PRO A 120 -0.84 -8.07 12.29
CA PRO A 120 -1.75 -9.22 12.26
C PRO A 120 -3.22 -8.87 11.97
N THR A 121 -3.53 -7.59 11.86
CA THR A 121 -4.88 -7.06 11.57
C THR A 121 -4.92 -6.29 10.25
N SER A 122 -3.95 -6.47 9.36
CA SER A 122 -3.92 -5.79 8.05
C SER A 122 -4.91 -6.43 7.07
N PRO A 123 -6.03 -5.76 6.71
CA PRO A 123 -6.99 -6.34 5.77
C PRO A 123 -6.40 -6.57 4.38
N HIS A 124 -5.54 -5.66 3.90
CA HIS A 124 -4.88 -5.78 2.60
C HIS A 124 -3.90 -6.96 2.53
N ALA A 125 -3.24 -7.29 3.65
CA ALA A 125 -2.34 -8.44 3.70
C ALA A 125 -3.09 -9.76 3.76
N TYR A 126 -4.23 -9.83 4.46
CA TYR A 126 -5.11 -10.99 4.35
C TYR A 126 -5.63 -11.16 2.91
N ASP A 127 -6.12 -10.08 2.29
CA ASP A 127 -6.59 -10.11 0.90
C ASP A 127 -5.50 -10.57 -0.09
N THR A 128 -4.30 -10.01 0.01
CA THR A 128 -3.15 -10.41 -0.83
C THR A 128 -2.82 -11.90 -0.64
N ARG A 129 -2.80 -12.38 0.61
CA ARG A 129 -2.52 -13.79 0.90
C ARG A 129 -3.64 -14.71 0.42
N ALA A 130 -4.89 -14.26 0.46
CA ALA A 130 -6.04 -15.00 -0.06
C ALA A 130 -5.88 -15.27 -1.56
N HIS A 131 -5.60 -14.22 -2.34
CA HIS A 131 -5.32 -14.32 -3.78
C HIS A 131 -4.16 -15.28 -4.10
N ILE A 132 -3.05 -15.13 -3.38
CA ILE A 132 -1.88 -16.02 -3.53
C ILE A 132 -2.29 -17.47 -3.23
N ARG A 133 -2.92 -17.73 -2.08
CA ARG A 133 -3.33 -19.09 -1.67
C ARG A 133 -4.32 -19.71 -2.65
N GLN A 134 -5.26 -18.95 -3.20
CA GLN A 134 -6.20 -19.42 -4.20
C GLN A 134 -5.48 -19.94 -5.44
N VAL A 135 -4.60 -19.14 -6.04
CA VAL A 135 -3.83 -19.54 -7.23
C VAL A 135 -2.90 -20.72 -6.93
N LEU A 136 -2.34 -20.79 -5.72
CA LEU A 136 -1.54 -21.93 -5.26
C LEU A 136 -2.36 -23.19 -4.93
N GLY A 137 -3.69 -23.15 -5.05
CA GLY A 137 -4.55 -24.33 -4.86
C GLY A 137 -4.92 -24.61 -3.40
N ASN A 138 -4.91 -23.59 -2.55
CA ASN A 138 -5.39 -23.65 -1.17
C ASN A 138 -6.69 -22.81 -1.01
N PRO A 139 -7.84 -23.28 -1.53
CA PRO A 139 -9.09 -22.53 -1.51
C PRO A 139 -9.66 -22.33 -0.10
N SER A 140 -9.44 -23.29 0.82
CA SER A 140 -9.90 -23.15 2.21
C SER A 140 -9.11 -22.08 2.95
N GLY A 141 -7.79 -22.04 2.76
CA GLY A 141 -6.94 -20.97 3.28
C GLY A 141 -7.27 -19.61 2.67
N ALA A 142 -7.56 -19.55 1.37
CA ALA A 142 -7.98 -18.33 0.69
C ALA A 142 -9.30 -17.78 1.25
N LEU A 143 -10.32 -18.62 1.41
CA LEU A 143 -11.60 -18.22 1.99
C LEU A 143 -11.44 -17.68 3.41
N SER A 144 -10.63 -18.35 4.25
CA SER A 144 -10.34 -17.89 5.61
C SER A 144 -9.68 -16.52 5.61
N ASP A 145 -8.79 -16.25 4.65
CA ASP A 145 -8.11 -14.97 4.54
C ASP A 145 -9.05 -13.89 3.99
N TYR A 146 -9.93 -14.19 3.03
CA TYR A 146 -10.97 -13.25 2.59
C TYR A 146 -11.94 -12.88 3.72
N ASP A 147 -12.35 -13.85 4.55
CA ASP A 147 -13.13 -13.59 5.76
C ASP A 147 -12.39 -12.66 6.73
N ALA A 148 -11.09 -12.88 6.94
CA ALA A 148 -10.27 -12.01 7.79
C ALA A 148 -10.12 -10.60 7.19
N ALA A 149 -9.92 -10.49 5.87
CA ALA A 149 -9.82 -9.22 5.18
C ALA A 149 -11.10 -8.39 5.35
N MET A 150 -12.29 -8.99 5.20
CA MET A 150 -13.57 -8.33 5.49
C MET A 150 -13.72 -7.96 6.97
N ARG A 151 -13.34 -8.86 7.87
CA ARG A 151 -13.43 -8.61 9.32
C ARG A 151 -12.60 -7.41 9.77
N PHE A 152 -11.38 -7.27 9.24
CA PHE A 152 -10.48 -6.17 9.61
C PHE A 152 -10.64 -4.93 8.73
N GLY A 153 -11.15 -5.07 7.52
CA GLY A 153 -11.38 -3.97 6.57
C GLY A 153 -12.76 -3.32 6.68
N GLY A 154 -13.69 -3.98 7.39
CA GLY A 154 -15.01 -3.46 7.70
C GLY A 154 -15.92 -3.33 6.48
N GLU A 155 -16.93 -2.47 6.60
CA GLU A 155 -17.99 -2.25 5.62
C GLU A 155 -17.44 -2.01 4.21
N ARG A 156 -16.40 -1.18 4.09
CA ARG A 156 -15.81 -0.84 2.79
C ARG A 156 -15.22 -2.05 2.07
N MET A 157 -14.51 -2.91 2.79
CA MET A 157 -13.93 -4.12 2.20
C MET A 157 -15.03 -5.11 1.77
N ILE A 158 -16.10 -5.20 2.56
CA ILE A 158 -17.27 -6.02 2.24
C ILE A 158 -17.95 -5.51 0.96
N GLN A 159 -18.14 -4.18 0.81
CA GLN A 159 -18.70 -3.58 -0.40
C GLN A 159 -17.90 -3.92 -1.65
N LEU A 160 -16.56 -3.88 -1.56
CA LEU A 160 -15.71 -4.23 -2.71
C LEU A 160 -15.94 -5.69 -3.14
N TYR A 161 -15.93 -6.65 -2.22
CA TYR A 161 -16.21 -8.05 -2.60
C TYR A 161 -17.63 -8.27 -3.12
N GLN A 162 -18.64 -7.65 -2.50
CA GLN A 162 -20.01 -7.69 -3.02
C GLN A 162 -20.04 -7.18 -4.46
N CYS A 163 -19.31 -6.10 -4.75
CA CYS A 163 -19.25 -5.50 -6.07
C CYS A 163 -18.58 -6.40 -7.11
N GLY A 164 -17.36 -6.87 -6.83
CA GLY A 164 -16.61 -7.74 -7.74
C GLY A 164 -17.37 -9.04 -8.02
N LEU A 165 -17.91 -9.68 -6.97
CA LEU A 165 -18.70 -10.90 -7.14
C LEU A 165 -20.04 -10.66 -7.85
N SER A 166 -20.64 -9.47 -7.71
CA SER A 166 -21.83 -9.09 -8.50
C SER A 166 -21.49 -8.97 -9.98
N ALA A 167 -20.36 -8.30 -10.31
CA ALA A 167 -19.89 -8.14 -11.67
C ALA A 167 -19.56 -9.49 -12.34
N LEU A 168 -19.09 -10.46 -11.56
CA LEU A 168 -18.85 -11.84 -12.00
C LEU A 168 -20.13 -12.71 -12.06
N GLY A 169 -21.27 -12.22 -11.58
CA GLY A 169 -22.52 -12.97 -11.49
C GLY A 169 -22.54 -14.05 -10.39
N HIS A 170 -21.58 -14.03 -9.47
CA HIS A 170 -21.53 -14.92 -8.31
C HIS A 170 -22.41 -14.45 -7.15
N TYR A 171 -22.74 -13.15 -7.10
CA TYR A 171 -23.53 -12.54 -6.02
C TYR A 171 -24.68 -11.71 -6.61
N ALA A 172 -25.88 -11.86 -6.04
CA ALA A 172 -27.09 -11.15 -6.47
C ALA A 172 -27.76 -10.36 -5.33
N GLY A 173 -27.05 -10.20 -4.20
CA GLY A 173 -27.52 -9.41 -3.07
C GLY A 173 -27.18 -7.93 -3.20
N PRO A 174 -27.59 -7.09 -2.24
CA PRO A 174 -27.24 -5.68 -2.23
C PRO A 174 -25.73 -5.46 -2.02
N VAL A 175 -25.18 -4.41 -2.62
CA VAL A 175 -23.82 -3.91 -2.33
C VAL A 175 -23.91 -2.86 -1.23
N ASP A 176 -24.11 -3.32 0.01
CA ASP A 176 -24.42 -2.50 1.19
C ASP A 176 -23.38 -2.59 2.30
N GLY A 177 -22.31 -3.38 2.11
CA GLY A 177 -21.25 -3.58 3.08
C GLY A 177 -21.62 -4.50 4.24
N VAL A 178 -22.74 -5.22 4.15
CA VAL A 178 -23.16 -6.19 5.16
C VAL A 178 -22.65 -7.58 4.80
N TYR A 179 -21.89 -8.20 5.72
CA TYR A 179 -21.46 -9.58 5.54
C TYR A 179 -22.67 -10.53 5.70
N THR A 180 -22.96 -11.31 4.66
CA THR A 180 -24.11 -12.21 4.62
C THR A 180 -23.69 -13.63 4.26
N VAL A 181 -24.55 -14.60 4.57
CA VAL A 181 -24.36 -16.00 4.13
C VAL A 181 -24.26 -16.10 2.61
N ALA A 182 -25.04 -15.31 1.87
CA ALA A 182 -24.98 -15.27 0.41
C ALA A 182 -23.64 -14.77 -0.11
N LEU A 183 -23.05 -13.74 0.52
CA LEU A 183 -21.71 -13.25 0.16
C LEU A 183 -20.65 -14.33 0.44
N ARG A 184 -20.73 -15.01 1.59
CA ARG A 184 -19.83 -16.12 1.92
C ARG A 184 -19.91 -17.25 0.89
N GLN A 185 -21.12 -17.64 0.49
CA GLN A 185 -21.34 -18.68 -0.53
C GLN A 185 -20.77 -18.27 -1.90
N ALA A 186 -20.90 -16.99 -2.26
CA ALA A 186 -20.31 -16.46 -3.49
C ALA A 186 -18.77 -16.54 -3.45
N LEU A 187 -18.14 -16.18 -2.33
CA LEU A 187 -16.69 -16.36 -2.13
C LEU A 187 -16.28 -17.83 -2.16
N GLU A 188 -17.05 -18.72 -1.51
CA GLU A 188 -16.82 -20.17 -1.54
C GLU A 188 -16.86 -20.77 -2.96
N ALA A 189 -17.69 -20.22 -3.84
CA ALA A 189 -17.69 -20.57 -5.25
C ALA A 189 -16.45 -20.00 -5.97
N CYS A 190 -16.16 -18.71 -5.75
CA CYS A 190 -15.04 -18.00 -6.36
C CYS A 190 -13.69 -18.67 -6.07
N VAL A 191 -13.39 -19.00 -4.81
CA VAL A 191 -12.07 -19.56 -4.43
C VAL A 191 -11.75 -20.92 -5.06
N LYS A 192 -12.75 -21.62 -5.61
CA LYS A 192 -12.54 -22.90 -6.32
C LYS A 192 -11.99 -22.69 -7.74
N ASP A 193 -12.19 -21.51 -8.31
CA ASP A 193 -11.64 -21.13 -9.60
C ASP A 193 -10.42 -20.22 -9.39
N LYS A 194 -9.26 -20.66 -9.88
CA LYS A 194 -8.02 -19.88 -9.79
C LYS A 194 -8.06 -18.57 -10.58
N ALA A 195 -8.99 -18.44 -11.53
CA ALA A 195 -9.17 -17.23 -12.34
C ALA A 195 -10.16 -16.24 -11.72
N CYS A 196 -10.91 -16.62 -10.69
CA CYS A 196 -11.87 -15.73 -10.05
C CYS A 196 -11.16 -14.68 -9.18
N ASP A 197 -11.33 -13.40 -9.52
CA ASP A 197 -10.88 -12.26 -8.70
C ASP A 197 -12.14 -11.63 -8.06
N PRO A 198 -12.35 -11.78 -6.74
CA PRO A 198 -13.57 -11.29 -6.10
C PRO A 198 -13.59 -9.77 -5.93
N LEU A 199 -12.53 -9.04 -6.30
CA LEU A 199 -12.48 -7.59 -6.28
C LEU A 199 -12.96 -6.98 -7.62
N PRO A 200 -13.54 -5.78 -7.60
CA PRO A 200 -13.94 -5.09 -8.81
C PRO A 200 -12.70 -4.58 -9.58
N PRO A 201 -12.82 -4.39 -10.92
CA PRO A 201 -11.73 -3.86 -11.74
C PRO A 201 -11.39 -2.41 -11.40
N ASP A 202 -12.33 -1.64 -10.86
CA ASP A 202 -12.09 -0.32 -10.29
C ASP A 202 -12.41 -0.28 -8.80
N GLU A 203 -11.57 0.40 -8.02
CA GLU A 203 -11.73 0.51 -6.57
C GLU A 203 -12.98 1.29 -6.18
N GLU A 204 -13.64 2.00 -7.08
CA GLU A 204 -14.83 2.78 -6.77
C GLU A 204 -16.12 1.94 -6.81
N CYS A 205 -16.06 0.68 -7.25
CA CYS A 205 -17.25 -0.11 -7.51
C CYS A 205 -18.21 0.62 -8.48
N ARG A 206 -17.66 1.34 -9.46
CA ARG A 206 -18.48 1.93 -10.51
C ARG A 206 -18.91 0.79 -11.42
N ALA A 207 -20.23 0.65 -11.61
CA ALA A 207 -20.74 -0.33 -12.57
C ALA A 207 -20.05 -0.13 -13.93
N ALA A 208 -19.75 -1.23 -14.64
CA ALA A 208 -19.04 -1.24 -15.93
C ALA A 208 -19.82 -0.59 -17.10
N THR A 209 -20.76 0.31 -16.79
CA THR A 209 -21.57 1.08 -17.73
C THR A 209 -21.39 2.57 -17.43
N SER A 210 -20.27 3.13 -17.88
CA SER A 210 -20.12 4.55 -18.19
C SER A 210 -19.57 4.70 -19.59
#